data_AF-A0A922W361-F1
#
_entry.id   AF-A0A922W361-F1
#
_cell.length_a   1.000
_cell.length_b   1.000
_cell.length_c   1.000
_cell.angle_alpha   90.00
_cell.angle_beta   90.00
_cell.angle_gamma   90.00
#
_symmetry.space_group_name_H-M   'P 1'
#
loop_
_entity.id
_entity.type
_entity.pdbx_description
1 polymer ?
#
loop_
_entity_poly.entity_id
_entity_poly.type
_entity_poly.pdbx_seq_one_letter_code
_entity_poly.pdbx_strand_id
1 'polypeptide(L)'
;MTPTENATHLTALTERLTERLSEETRCFEARRPQDVAAGIAETQEMANLYRRETARVKADRRLLEDLPTAERDALIAATQAFEAVLARHNRALEAAKTITEGLVQAIAQEVAAARAQGAGYGAGGRAAGVDGRAVTLNRKA
;
A
#
# COMPACT_ATOMS: atom_id res chain seq x y z
N MET A 1 -10.65 31.19 -20.17
CA MET A 1 -9.39 30.51 -19.84
C MET A 1 -8.72 30.14 -21.14
N THR A 2 -7.57 30.75 -21.41
CA THR A 2 -6.75 30.55 -22.60
C THR A 2 -6.01 29.19 -22.54
N PRO A 3 -5.51 28.66 -23.66
CA PRO A 3 -4.74 27.41 -23.66
C PRO A 3 -3.54 27.44 -22.70
N THR A 4 -2.81 28.56 -22.66
CA THR A 4 -1.69 28.78 -21.73
C THR A 4 -2.12 28.74 -20.26
N GLU A 5 -3.25 29.37 -19.92
CA GLU A 5 -3.80 29.32 -18.56
C GLU A 5 -4.21 27.88 -18.18
N ASN A 6 -4.81 27.14 -19.11
CA ASN A 6 -5.17 25.72 -18.90
C ASN A 6 -3.92 24.87 -18.64
N ALA A 7 -2.88 25.01 -19.45
CA ALA A 7 -1.63 24.26 -19.29
C ALA A 7 -0.93 24.60 -17.96
N THR A 8 -0.88 25.87 -17.59
CA THR A 8 -0.30 26.32 -16.32
C THR A 8 -1.07 25.75 -15.13
N HIS A 9 -2.40 25.78 -15.18
CA HIS A 9 -3.24 25.21 -14.14
C HIS A 9 -3.05 23.70 -14.00
N LEU A 10 -3.03 22.97 -15.12
CA LEU A 10 -2.82 21.52 -15.11
C LEU A 10 -1.43 21.16 -14.59
N THR A 11 -0.40 21.91 -14.99
CA THR A 11 0.98 21.75 -14.50
C THR A 11 1.04 21.93 -12.99
N ALA A 12 0.49 23.02 -12.45
CA ALA A 12 0.49 23.28 -11.01
C ALA A 12 -0.30 22.22 -10.22
N LEU A 13 -1.41 21.71 -10.77
CA LEU A 13 -2.16 20.62 -10.16
C LEU A 13 -1.34 19.33 -10.11
N THR A 14 -0.65 18.99 -11.20
CA THR A 14 0.25 17.83 -11.29
C THR A 14 1.42 17.94 -10.32
N GLU A 15 2.05 19.10 -10.20
CA GLU A 15 3.15 19.34 -9.25
C GLU A 15 2.68 19.18 -7.80
N ARG A 16 1.55 19.79 -7.43
CA ARG A 16 1.00 19.64 -6.07
C ARG A 16 0.65 18.19 -5.74
N LEU A 17 0.09 17.45 -6.69
CA LEU A 17 -0.20 16.02 -6.50
C LEU A 17 1.10 15.21 -6.35
N THR A 18 2.14 15.57 -7.10
CA THR A 18 3.48 14.96 -7.01
C THR A 18 4.12 15.18 -5.64
N GLU A 19 4.03 16.40 -5.10
CA GLU A 19 4.53 16.73 -3.76
C GLU A 19 3.82 15.88 -2.70
N ARG A 20 2.48 15.83 -2.73
CA ARG A 20 1.70 15.03 -1.78
C ARG A 20 2.04 13.55 -1.84
N LEU A 21 2.06 12.94 -3.03
CA LEU A 21 2.43 11.54 -3.16
C LEU A 21 3.89 11.28 -2.72
N SER A 22 4.79 12.24 -2.88
CA SER A 22 6.17 12.12 -2.39
C SER A 22 6.24 12.12 -0.86
N GLU A 23 5.45 12.96 -0.19
CA GLU A 23 5.33 12.98 1.27
C GLU A 23 4.73 11.68 1.81
N GLU A 24 3.64 11.20 1.19
CA GLU A 24 3.01 9.94 1.56
C GLU A 24 3.97 8.76 1.37
N THR A 25 4.69 8.74 0.24
CA THR A 25 5.74 7.73 -0.03
C THR A 25 6.79 7.70 1.06
N ARG A 26 7.29 8.87 1.50
CA ARG A 26 8.27 8.97 2.59
C ARG A 26 7.71 8.42 3.90
N CYS A 27 6.43 8.67 4.19
CA CYS A 27 5.78 8.14 5.39
C CYS A 27 5.64 6.61 5.33
N PHE A 28 5.24 6.05 4.18
CA PHE A 28 5.17 4.59 4.00
C PHE A 28 6.55 3.93 4.12
N GLU A 29 7.57 4.51 3.50
CA GLU A 29 8.96 4.02 3.60
C GLU A 29 9.51 4.13 5.03
N ALA A 30 9.12 5.18 5.77
CA ALA A 30 9.47 5.35 7.19
C ALA A 30 8.63 4.48 8.14
N ARG A 31 7.73 3.61 7.61
CA ARG A 31 6.80 2.78 8.39
C ARG A 31 5.88 3.60 9.31
N ARG A 32 5.43 4.75 8.82
CA ARG A 32 4.54 5.68 9.51
C ARG A 32 3.23 5.93 8.72
N PRO A 33 2.46 4.88 8.36
CA PRO A 33 1.23 5.05 7.57
C PRO A 33 0.16 5.89 8.28
N GLN A 34 0.20 5.97 9.62
CA GLN A 34 -0.72 6.80 10.41
C GLN A 34 -0.59 8.30 10.10
N ASP A 35 0.60 8.76 9.69
CA ASP A 35 0.82 10.18 9.37
C ASP A 35 0.28 10.55 7.99
N VAL A 36 0.03 9.55 7.14
CA VAL A 36 -0.67 9.71 5.86
C VAL A 36 -2.17 9.79 6.07
N ALA A 37 -2.72 9.07 7.07
CA ALA A 37 -4.16 8.88 7.26
C ALA A 37 -4.97 10.19 7.29
N ALA A 38 -4.42 11.25 7.90
CA ALA A 38 -5.05 12.56 7.97
C ALA A 38 -5.14 13.27 6.61
N GLY A 39 -4.21 12.99 5.68
CA GLY A 39 -4.13 13.62 4.36
C GLY A 39 -4.82 12.85 3.23
N ILE A 40 -5.23 11.60 3.44
CA ILE A 40 -5.80 10.75 2.38
C ILE A 40 -7.01 11.39 1.71
N ALA A 41 -7.92 12.02 2.47
CA ALA A 41 -9.12 12.63 1.91
C ALA A 41 -8.78 13.78 0.93
N GLU A 42 -7.81 14.62 1.29
CA GLU A 42 -7.34 15.71 0.45
C GLU A 42 -6.63 15.19 -0.81
N THR A 43 -5.78 14.18 -0.67
CA THR A 43 -5.11 13.52 -1.82
C THR A 43 -6.14 12.90 -2.77
N GLN A 44 -7.20 12.28 -2.26
CA GLN A 44 -8.30 11.73 -3.08
C GLN A 44 -9.07 12.82 -3.82
N GLU A 45 -9.37 13.95 -3.16
CA GLU A 45 -10.02 15.09 -3.80
C GLU A 45 -9.17 15.66 -4.94
N MET A 46 -7.87 15.88 -4.68
CA MET A 46 -6.93 16.35 -5.70
C MET A 46 -6.78 15.38 -6.87
N ALA A 47 -6.73 14.07 -6.60
CA ALA A 47 -6.69 13.04 -7.64
C ALA A 47 -7.97 13.02 -8.49
N ASN A 48 -9.14 13.20 -7.87
CA ASN A 48 -10.40 13.29 -8.58
C ASN A 48 -10.49 14.55 -9.45
N LEU A 49 -10.02 15.68 -8.93
CA LEU A 49 -9.90 16.93 -9.70
C LEU A 49 -8.98 16.73 -10.91
N TYR A 50 -7.78 16.18 -10.70
CA TYR A 50 -6.83 15.88 -11.78
C TYR A 50 -7.43 14.97 -12.85
N ARG A 51 -8.14 13.90 -12.46
CA ARG A 51 -8.83 12.99 -13.39
C ARG A 51 -9.87 13.73 -14.23
N ARG A 52 -10.69 14.60 -13.62
CA ARG A 52 -11.67 15.40 -14.36
C ARG A 52 -11.01 16.35 -15.34
N GLU A 53 -10.01 17.11 -14.92
CA GLU A 53 -9.35 18.10 -15.78
C GLU A 53 -8.60 17.43 -16.94
N THR A 54 -7.92 16.32 -16.67
CA THR A 54 -7.24 15.54 -17.73
C THR A 54 -8.24 14.91 -18.70
N ALA A 55 -9.39 14.41 -18.22
CA ALA A 55 -10.45 13.89 -19.08
C ALA A 55 -11.07 14.98 -19.96
N ARG A 56 -11.24 16.19 -19.42
CA ARG A 56 -11.72 17.36 -20.16
C ARG A 56 -10.75 17.75 -21.27
N VAL A 57 -9.45 17.83 -20.97
CA VAL A 57 -8.39 18.09 -21.97
C VAL A 57 -8.34 17.00 -23.05
N LYS A 58 -8.54 15.73 -22.67
CA LYS A 58 -8.59 14.62 -23.63
C LYS A 58 -9.82 14.71 -24.54
N ALA A 59 -10.94 15.17 -24.01
CA ALA A 59 -12.18 15.34 -24.77
C ALA A 59 -12.16 16.57 -25.69
N ASP A 60 -11.44 17.62 -25.30
CA ASP A 60 -11.30 18.85 -26.08
C ASP A 60 -9.83 19.27 -26.20
N ARG A 61 -9.19 18.84 -27.30
CA ARG A 61 -7.79 19.12 -27.62
C ARG A 61 -7.51 20.62 -27.74
N ARG A 62 -8.53 21.43 -28.10
CA ARG A 62 -8.43 22.89 -28.26
C ARG A 62 -8.02 23.60 -26.99
N LEU A 63 -8.28 22.98 -25.84
CA LEU A 63 -7.86 23.50 -24.55
C LEU A 63 -6.34 23.61 -24.40
N LEU A 64 -5.56 22.92 -25.24
CA LEU A 64 -4.10 22.95 -25.30
C LEU A 64 -3.58 23.20 -26.72
N GLU A 65 -4.43 23.61 -27.66
CA GLU A 65 -4.00 24.00 -29.01
C GLU A 65 -3.16 25.29 -28.96
N ASP A 66 -2.21 25.42 -29.89
CA ASP A 66 -1.32 26.57 -30.03
C ASP A 66 -0.52 26.94 -28.77
N LEU A 67 -0.30 25.97 -27.88
CA LEU A 67 0.56 26.17 -26.71
C LEU A 67 1.98 26.57 -27.13
N PRO A 68 2.53 27.65 -26.55
CA PRO A 68 3.93 27.94 -26.76
C PRO A 68 4.79 26.79 -26.21
N THR A 69 5.99 26.66 -26.79
CA THR A 69 6.87 25.52 -26.53
C THR A 69 7.23 25.39 -25.05
N ALA A 70 7.42 26.50 -24.34
CA ALA A 70 7.79 26.49 -22.93
C ALA A 70 6.72 25.83 -22.05
N GLU A 71 5.45 26.17 -22.24
CA GLU A 71 4.34 25.65 -21.42
C GLU A 71 4.01 24.20 -21.76
N ARG A 72 4.15 23.82 -23.03
CA ARG A 72 4.06 22.42 -23.43
C ARG A 72 5.15 21.58 -22.77
N ASP A 73 6.39 22.05 -22.82
CA ASP A 73 7.54 21.32 -22.26
C ASP A 73 7.45 21.25 -20.73
N ALA A 74 6.98 22.32 -20.06
CA ALA A 74 6.71 22.33 -18.63
C ALA A 74 5.64 21.30 -18.22
N LEU A 75 4.53 21.23 -18.97
CA LEU A 75 3.49 20.25 -18.71
C LEU A 75 4.00 18.81 -18.90
N ILE A 76 4.78 18.56 -19.96
CA ILE A 76 5.42 17.24 -20.20
C ILE A 76 6.33 16.88 -19.03
N ALA A 77 7.22 17.78 -18.61
CA ALA A 77 8.15 17.54 -17.51
C ALA A 77 7.41 17.24 -16.19
N ALA A 78 6.36 18.01 -15.87
CA ALA A 78 5.53 17.78 -14.69
C ALA A 78 4.85 16.40 -14.74
N THR A 79 4.30 15.99 -15.89
CA THR A 79 3.69 14.66 -16.02
C THR A 79 4.68 13.52 -15.89
N GLN A 80 5.90 13.65 -16.42
CA GLN A 80 6.95 12.63 -16.28
C GLN A 80 7.41 12.48 -14.83
N ALA A 81 7.59 13.60 -14.12
CA ALA A 81 7.92 13.60 -12.70
C ALA A 81 6.82 12.95 -11.87
N PHE A 82 5.56 13.28 -12.16
CA PHE A 82 4.40 12.68 -11.51
C PHE A 82 4.33 11.17 -11.72
N GLU A 83 4.52 10.67 -12.94
CA GLU A 83 4.50 9.24 -13.24
C GLU A 83 5.58 8.47 -12.45
N ALA A 84 6.79 9.03 -12.36
CA ALA A 84 7.90 8.43 -11.61
C ALA A 84 7.58 8.34 -10.11
N VAL A 85 7.02 9.41 -9.52
CA VAL A 85 6.60 9.43 -8.12
C VAL A 85 5.44 8.48 -7.87
N LEU A 86 4.43 8.45 -8.74
CA LEU A 86 3.28 7.56 -8.63
C LEU A 86 3.71 6.08 -8.63
N ALA A 87 4.66 5.71 -9.50
CA ALA A 87 5.21 4.36 -9.54
C ALA A 87 5.96 3.98 -8.24
N ARG A 88 6.67 4.95 -7.62
CA ARG A 88 7.32 4.74 -6.32
C ARG A 88 6.30 4.64 -5.19
N HIS A 89 5.31 5.52 -5.17
CA HIS A 89 4.22 5.54 -4.21
C HIS A 89 3.48 4.20 -4.17
N ASN A 90 3.09 3.67 -5.34
CA ASN A 90 2.41 2.38 -5.43
C ASN A 90 3.25 1.24 -4.85
N ARG A 91 4.56 1.21 -5.12
CA ARG A 91 5.46 0.22 -4.52
C ARG A 91 5.55 0.34 -3.00
N ALA A 92 5.65 1.57 -2.48
CA ALA A 92 5.70 1.81 -1.04
C ALA A 92 4.38 1.42 -0.34
N LEU A 93 3.24 1.72 -0.98
CA LEU A 93 1.91 1.35 -0.50
C LEU A 93 1.73 -0.18 -0.44
N GLU A 94 2.10 -0.90 -1.50
CA GLU A 94 2.02 -2.36 -1.51
C GLU A 94 2.94 -2.98 -0.45
N ALA A 95 4.17 -2.48 -0.28
CA ALA A 95 5.06 -2.93 0.78
C ALA A 95 4.46 -2.72 2.18
N ALA A 96 3.82 -1.56 2.42
CA ALA A 96 3.16 -1.26 3.69
C ALA A 96 1.98 -2.22 3.98
N LYS A 97 1.20 -2.59 2.95
CA LYS A 97 0.12 -3.60 3.07
C LYS A 97 0.67 -4.98 3.42
N THR A 98 1.67 -5.47 2.67
CA THR A 98 2.29 -6.78 2.90
C THR A 98 2.89 -6.90 4.30
N ILE A 99 3.53 -5.84 4.81
CA ILE A 99 4.08 -5.82 6.17
C ILE A 99 2.94 -5.94 7.21
N THR A 100 1.83 -5.24 7.00
CA THR A 100 0.69 -5.26 7.92
C THR A 100 0.05 -6.65 7.96
N GLU A 101 -0.17 -7.26 6.80
CA GLU A 101 -0.70 -8.63 6.69
C GLU A 101 0.25 -9.67 7.30
N GLY A 102 1.56 -9.56 7.04
CA GLY A 102 2.58 -10.44 7.61
C GLY A 102 2.69 -10.36 9.13
N LEU A 103 2.59 -9.16 9.71
CA LEU A 103 2.57 -8.99 11.17
C LEU A 103 1.31 -9.59 11.80
N VAL A 104 0.13 -9.39 11.18
CA VAL A 104 -1.12 -10.00 11.64
C VAL A 104 -1.03 -11.53 11.57
N GLN A 105 -0.47 -12.08 10.48
CA GLN A 105 -0.29 -13.52 10.34
C GLN A 105 0.73 -14.07 11.34
N ALA A 106 1.83 -13.37 11.59
CA ALA A 106 2.82 -13.74 12.60
C ALA A 106 2.20 -13.72 14.02
N ILE A 107 1.41 -12.70 14.36
CA ILE A 107 0.68 -12.63 15.64
C ILE A 107 -0.34 -13.78 15.72
N ALA A 108 -1.08 -14.05 14.65
CA ALA A 108 -2.05 -15.15 14.63
C ALA A 108 -1.38 -16.52 14.82
N GLN A 109 -0.22 -16.72 14.18
CA GLN A 109 0.61 -17.93 14.34
C GLN A 109 1.15 -18.04 15.78
N GLU A 110 1.67 -16.95 16.34
CA GLU A 110 2.18 -16.92 17.72
C GLU A 110 1.08 -17.22 18.74
N VAL A 111 -0.11 -16.63 18.58
CA VAL A 111 -1.28 -16.91 19.43
C VAL A 111 -1.75 -18.36 19.28
N ALA A 112 -1.75 -18.92 18.07
CA ALA A 112 -2.08 -20.32 17.84
C ALA A 112 -1.04 -21.27 18.48
N ALA A 113 0.25 -20.95 18.36
CA ALA A 113 1.34 -21.70 18.98
C ALA A 113 1.28 -21.63 20.52
N ALA A 114 1.01 -20.44 21.10
CA ALA A 114 0.85 -20.25 22.53
C ALA A 114 -0.36 -21.01 23.10
N ARG A 115 -1.48 -21.08 22.35
CA ARG A 115 -2.64 -21.93 22.73
C ARG A 115 -2.32 -23.42 22.67
N ALA A 116 -1.57 -23.87 21.67
CA ALA A 116 -1.14 -25.26 21.58
C ALA A 116 -0.18 -25.65 22.73
N GLN A 117 0.68 -24.72 23.18
CA GLN A 117 1.56 -24.92 24.34
C GLN A 117 0.78 -24.87 25.68
N GLY A 118 -0.22 -23.98 25.80
CA GLY A 118 -1.08 -23.87 26.99
C GLY A 118 -2.06 -25.02 27.19
N ALA A 119 -2.36 -25.81 26.15
CA ALA A 119 -3.16 -27.04 26.27
C ALA A 119 -2.40 -28.20 26.95
N GLY A 120 -1.11 -28.04 27.27
CA GLY A 120 -0.26 -29.08 27.86
C GLY A 120 -0.23 -29.15 29.39
N TYR A 121 -0.63 -28.11 30.13
CA TYR A 121 -0.54 -28.13 31.60
C TYR A 121 -1.69 -27.35 32.26
N GLY A 122 -2.78 -28.06 32.57
CA GLY A 122 -3.91 -27.56 33.37
C GLY A 122 -4.62 -28.65 34.16
N ALA A 123 -4.20 -28.83 35.41
CA ALA A 123 -4.93 -29.44 36.54
C ALA A 123 -5.73 -30.74 36.30
N GLY A 124 -5.05 -31.79 35.85
CA GLY A 124 -5.58 -33.15 35.80
C GLY A 124 -4.47 -34.17 35.86
N GLY A 125 -3.69 -34.16 36.95
CA GLY A 125 -2.63 -35.15 37.16
C GLY A 125 -3.20 -36.57 37.18
N ARG A 126 -3.02 -37.30 36.09
CA ARG A 126 -2.85 -38.76 36.08
C ARG A 126 -1.84 -39.15 35.01
N ALA A 127 -0.59 -39.28 35.44
CA ALA A 127 0.26 -40.35 34.89
C ALA A 127 -0.25 -41.67 35.49
N ALA A 128 -1.10 -42.38 34.75
CA ALA A 128 -1.28 -43.82 34.89
C ALA A 128 -0.64 -44.39 33.61
N GLY A 129 0.56 -44.94 33.65
CA GLY A 129 0.95 -46.05 34.49
C GLY A 129 1.45 -47.11 33.51
N VAL A 130 2.77 -47.24 33.39
CA VAL A 130 3.41 -48.38 32.76
C VAL A 130 3.00 -49.61 33.57
N ASP A 131 2.27 -50.54 32.96
CA ASP A 131 2.55 -51.99 32.88
C ASP A 131 1.28 -52.85 32.82
N GLY A 132 1.30 -53.86 31.94
CA GLY A 132 0.38 -54.99 32.07
C GLY A 132 0.00 -55.75 30.79
N ARG A 133 0.98 -56.41 30.15
CA ARG A 133 0.83 -57.69 29.43
C ARG A 133 -0.18 -57.80 28.27
N ALA A 134 0.34 -57.76 27.04
CA ALA A 134 -0.02 -58.73 25.99
C ALA A 134 1.04 -58.77 24.87
N VAL A 135 2.28 -59.14 25.24
CA VAL A 135 3.23 -59.71 24.26
C VAL A 135 2.93 -61.20 24.21
N THR A 136 2.15 -61.64 23.23
CA THR A 136 2.16 -63.05 22.80
C THR A 136 3.35 -63.24 21.89
N LEU A 137 4.43 -63.70 22.51
CA LEU A 137 5.61 -64.23 21.86
C LEU A 137 5.20 -65.53 21.14
N ASN A 138 4.99 -65.49 19.82
CA ASN A 138 4.89 -66.72 19.03
C ASN A 138 6.26 -66.96 18.38
N ARG A 139 7.07 -67.82 19.02
CA ARG A 139 8.37 -68.29 18.53
C ARG A 139 8.19 -69.70 17.98
N LYS A 140 8.34 -69.81 16.65
CA LYS A 140 8.70 -70.95 15.77
C LYS A 140 8.75 -72.37 16.35
N ALA A 141 8.09 -73.29 15.63
CA ALA A 141 8.69 -74.51 15.10
C ALA A 141 8.21 -74.67 13.65
#